data_AF-A0A847SET9-F1
#
_entry.id   AF-A0A847SET9-F1
#
_cell.length_a   1.000
_cell.length_b   1.000
_cell.length_c   1.000
_cell.angle_alpha   90.00
_cell.angle_beta   90.00
_cell.angle_gamma   90.00
#
_symmetry.space_group_name_H-M   'P 1'
#
loop_
_entity.id
_entity.type
_entity.pdbx_description
1 polymer ?
#
loop_
_entity_poly.entity_id
_entity_poly.type
_entity_poly.pdbx_seq_one_letter_code
_entity_poly.pdbx_strand_id
1 'polypeptide(L)' 'MKKIVLLLCGLSVVFCYSCVTPVYTETGNPHGLPPGQQKKIYGTKSAKQFAPGQQKKQYNQY' A
#
# COMPACT_ATOMS: atom_id res chain seq x y z
N MET A 1 34.04 5.83 -26.93
CA MET A 1 32.67 6.40 -26.88
C MET A 1 31.57 5.34 -26.98
N LYS A 2 31.54 4.48 -28.00
CA LYS A 2 30.52 3.41 -28.17
C LYS A 2 30.38 2.46 -26.95
N LYS A 3 31.50 2.10 -26.30
CA LYS A 3 31.51 1.26 -25.09
C LYS A 3 30.92 1.96 -23.86
N ILE A 4 31.11 3.27 -23.75
CA ILE A 4 30.56 4.10 -22.65
C ILE A 4 29.05 4.28 -22.83
N VAL A 5 28.60 4.47 -24.07
CA VAL A 5 27.15 4.53 -24.40
C VAL A 5 26.44 3.21 -24.09
N LEU A 6 27.07 2.07 -24.42
CA LEU A 6 26.56 0.74 -24.08
C LEU A 6 26.48 0.51 -22.56
N LEU A 7 27.47 0.96 -21.80
CA LEU A 7 27.50 0.83 -20.34
C LEU A 7 26.42 1.69 -19.66
N LEU A 8 26.22 2.93 -20.14
CA LEU A 8 25.18 3.84 -19.66
C LEU A 8 23.76 3.34 -19.98
N CYS A 9 23.53 2.77 -21.18
CA CYS A 9 22.25 2.15 -21.52
C CYS A 9 21.96 0.88 -20.69
N GLY A 10 22.98 0.10 -20.34
CA GLY A 10 22.78 -1.07 -19.47
C GLY A 10 22.37 -0.67 -18.05
N LEU A 11 22.93 0.42 -17.52
CA LEU A 11 22.67 0.87 -16.16
C LEU A 11 21.26 1.46 -15.98
N SER A 12 20.72 2.13 -17.01
CA SER A 12 19.38 2.73 -16.93
C SER A 12 18.26 1.69 -16.84
N VAL A 13 18.42 0.52 -17.46
CA VAL A 13 17.44 -0.56 -17.41
C VAL A 13 17.27 -1.08 -15.98
N VAL A 14 18.35 -1.23 -15.22
CA VAL A 14 18.32 -1.74 -13.83
C VAL A 14 17.53 -0.81 -12.90
N PHE A 15 17.64 0.50 -13.09
CA PHE A 15 16.91 1.48 -12.26
C PHE A 15 15.39 1.48 -12.50
N CYS A 16 14.93 1.08 -13.68
CA CYS A 16 13.50 1.05 -14.00
C CYS A 16 12.75 -0.15 -13.39
N TYR A 17 13.44 -1.21 -12.95
CA TYR A 17 12.79 -2.44 -12.42
C TYR A 17 12.58 -2.43 -10.89
N SER A 18 12.87 -1.35 -10.18
CA SER A 18 12.82 -1.31 -8.71
C SER A 18 11.41 -1.24 -8.09
N CYS A 19 10.33 -1.37 -8.86
CA CYS A 19 8.97 -1.31 -8.31
C CYS A 19 8.58 -2.62 -7.61
N VAL A 20 8.93 -2.74 -6.32
CA VAL A 20 8.44 -3.83 -5.45
C VAL A 20 7.06 -3.44 -4.92
N THR A 21 6.01 -4.15 -5.36
CA THR A 21 4.71 -4.08 -4.71
C THR A 21 4.70 -5.00 -3.50
N PRO A 22 4.45 -4.51 -2.27
CA PRO A 22 4.29 -5.38 -1.11
C PRO A 22 3.03 -6.25 -1.28
N VAL A 23 3.19 -7.57 -1.26
CA VAL A 23 2.09 -8.53 -1.22
C VAL A 23 1.62 -8.65 0.22
N TYR A 24 0.37 -8.26 0.50
CA TYR A 24 -0.24 -8.40 1.82
C TYR A 24 -1.02 -9.71 1.89
N THR A 25 -0.61 -10.61 2.79
CA THR A 25 -1.33 -11.86 3.05
C THR A 25 -2.55 -11.58 3.93
N GLU A 26 -3.72 -12.05 3.50
CA GLU A 26 -5.05 -11.80 4.09
C GLU A 26 -5.30 -12.43 5.48
N THR A 27 -4.27 -12.70 6.27
CA THR A 27 -4.42 -13.42 7.53
C THR A 27 -5.03 -12.49 8.59
N GLY A 28 -6.36 -12.45 8.67
CA GLY A 28 -7.11 -11.83 9.78
C GLY A 28 -7.71 -10.45 9.51
N ASN A 29 -7.70 -9.95 8.27
CA ASN A 29 -8.43 -8.73 7.91
C ASN A 29 -9.39 -9.00 6.74
N PRO A 30 -10.71 -8.80 6.89
CA PRO A 30 -11.69 -9.03 5.82
C PRO A 30 -11.51 -8.11 4.60
N HIS A 31 -10.64 -7.10 4.68
CA HIS A 31 -10.38 -6.13 3.63
C HIS A 31 -8.98 -6.24 2.99
N GLY A 32 -8.23 -7.33 3.27
CA GLY A 32 -6.92 -7.61 2.64
C GLY A 32 -5.78 -6.64 2.98
N LEU A 33 -6.09 -5.50 3.61
CA LEU A 33 -5.16 -4.43 3.95
C LEU A 33 -5.18 -4.15 5.45
N PRO A 34 -4.02 -4.02 6.13
CA PRO A 34 -4.00 -3.66 7.54
C PRO A 34 -4.65 -2.27 7.79
N PRO A 35 -5.31 -2.05 8.93
CA PRO A 35 -6.09 -0.83 9.20
C PRO A 35 -5.28 0.47 9.05
N GLY A 36 -3.99 0.43 9.40
CA GLY A 36 -3.08 1.56 9.27
C GLY A 36 -2.78 1.96 7.82
N GLN A 37 -2.80 1.01 6.88
CA GLN A 37 -2.62 1.30 5.46
C GLN A 37 -3.91 1.83 4.85
N GLN A 38 -5.05 1.25 5.21
CA GLN A 38 -6.35 1.77 4.80
C GLN A 38 -6.51 3.23 5.27
N LYS A 39 -6.14 3.54 6.52
CA LYS A 39 -6.09 4.92 7.02
C LYS A 39 -5.26 5.86 6.11
N LYS A 40 -4.08 5.42 5.67
CA LYS A 40 -3.21 6.22 4.79
C LYS A 40 -3.81 6.40 3.39
N ILE A 41 -4.33 5.32 2.80
CA ILE A 41 -4.94 5.33 1.46
C ILE A 41 -6.19 6.22 1.44
N TYR A 42 -7.06 6.06 2.44
CA TYR A 42 -8.32 6.81 2.54
C TYR A 42 -8.16 8.19 3.19
N GLY A 43 -6.95 8.57 3.62
CA GLY A 43 -6.66 9.88 4.23
C GLY A 43 -7.43 10.15 5.54
N THR A 44 -7.89 9.12 6.25
CA THR A 44 -8.70 9.31 7.45
C THR A 44 -7.81 9.60 8.67
N LYS A 45 -8.35 10.33 9.66
CA LYS A 45 -7.59 10.64 10.89
C LYS A 45 -7.43 9.42 11.81
N SER A 46 -8.25 8.38 11.67
CA SER A 46 -8.26 7.21 12.57
C SER A 46 -8.40 5.88 11.83
N ALA A 47 -7.63 4.88 12.26
CA ALA A 47 -7.71 3.52 11.74
C ALA A 47 -8.82 2.69 12.40
N LYS A 48 -9.53 3.25 13.39
CA LYS A 48 -10.56 2.55 14.18
C LYS A 48 -11.71 2.04 13.32
N GLN A 49 -12.03 2.75 12.23
CA GLN A 49 -13.08 2.37 11.28
C GLN A 49 -12.72 1.12 10.47
N PHE A 50 -11.45 0.77 10.41
CA PHE A 50 -10.91 -0.33 9.62
C PHE A 50 -10.46 -1.51 10.49
N ALA A 51 -10.55 -1.37 11.83
CA ALA A 51 -10.12 -2.41 12.75
C ALA A 51 -11.16 -3.54 12.82
N PRO A 52 -10.74 -4.83 12.80
CA PRO A 52 -11.65 -5.95 12.90
C PRO A 52 -12.41 -5.93 14.24
N GLY A 53 -13.70 -6.26 14.21
CA GLY A 53 -14.56 -6.27 15.41
C GLY A 53 -15.08 -4.90 15.86
N GLN A 54 -14.72 -3.80 15.21
CA GLN A 54 -15.30 -2.48 15.48
C GLN A 54 -16.57 -2.27 14.63
N GLN A 55 -17.74 -2.70 15.10
CA GLN A 55 -19.01 -2.24 14.54
C GLN A 55 -19.28 -0.80 15.00
N LYS A 56 -19.58 0.09 14.05
CA LYS A 56 -20.07 1.44 14.39
C LYS A 56 -21.39 1.28 15.15
N LYS A 57 -21.46 1.78 16.39
CA LYS A 57 -22.76 2.07 17.01
C LYS A 57 -23.37 3.21 16.19
N GLN A 58 -24.27 2.89 15.26
CA GLN A 58 -25.14 3.91 14.67
C GLN A 58 -26.09 4.33 15.79
N TYR A 59 -25.79 5.42 16.49
CA TYR A 59 -26.83 6.10 17.25
C TYR A 59 -27.81 6.62 16.20
N ASN A 60 -28.99 6.01 16.16
CA ASN A 60 -30.11 6.48 15.35
C ASN A 60 -30.41 7.91 15.85
N GLN A 61 -29.90 8.93 15.15
CA GLN A 61 -30.38 10.28 15.36
C GLN A 61 -31.77 10.32 14.72
N TYR A 62 -32.77 10.31 15.60
CA TYR A 62 -34.20 10.61 15.42
C TYR A 62 -34.71 10.81 14.00
#